data_AF-A0A1M7EXV8-F1
#
_entry.id   AF-A0A1M7EXV8-F1
#
_cell.length_a   1.000
_cell.length_b   1.000
_cell.length_c   1.000
_cell.angle_alpha   90.00
_cell.angle_beta   90.00
_cell.angle_gamma   90.00
#
_symmetry.space_group_name_H-M   'P 1'
#
loop_
_entity.id
_entity.type
_entity.pdbx_description
1 polymer ?
#
loop_
_entity_poly.entity_id
_entity_poly.type
_entity_poly.pdbx_seq_one_letter_code
_entity_poly.pdbx_strand_id
1 'polypeptide(L)'
;MQQNSDIIRYSTENSLERDGVAIVRGQFGRSVFGLDIEPLPDAGFRSAMTIRIRSLGGASMSLNVGGGMRAWRTPELLADGRDDLVMIMNLQSPSLVTQRGQQFVLDERAATLVTLGEIAVVTWPTPDHRILMLNLPRAAIGPLVPNADDAVMRPIPPGCDALRLLINYAGILQNTGGPLRPEFQRIVVDHIYDLVAAAVGGTRDAIEVARGRGIPAARLSAIKSDILGNLLSRNLSIEVVCDRHGITPRYLRMLFAGEQTTFSDFVTGRRLALVLRKLRNPARAGHTISAIAYECGFGDLSYFNRVFRRQFGMTPSEVRAQGVAIKG
;
A
#
# COMPACT_ATOMS: atom_id res chain seq x y z
N MET A 1 -18.32 -5.37 -27.06
CA MET A 1 -17.12 -4.50 -27.21
C MET A 1 -16.30 -4.64 -25.93
N GLN A 2 -15.20 -5.40 -25.97
CA GLN A 2 -14.34 -5.71 -24.82
C GLN A 2 -13.62 -4.44 -24.33
N GLN A 3 -13.99 -3.92 -23.15
CA GLN A 3 -13.20 -2.90 -22.46
C GLN A 3 -12.06 -3.57 -21.71
N ASN A 4 -10.89 -3.59 -22.34
CA ASN A 4 -9.64 -4.08 -21.80
C ASN A 4 -9.01 -2.99 -20.90
N SER A 5 -9.69 -2.59 -19.82
CA SER A 5 -9.14 -1.65 -18.84
C SER A 5 -8.96 -2.33 -17.49
N ASP A 6 -7.71 -2.43 -17.03
CA ASP A 6 -7.34 -2.94 -15.70
C ASP A 6 -7.99 -2.17 -14.54
N ILE A 7 -8.60 -1.01 -14.79
CA ILE A 7 -9.30 -0.18 -13.82
C ILE A 7 -10.75 -0.03 -14.26
N ILE A 8 -11.69 -0.59 -13.50
CA ILE A 8 -13.12 -0.42 -13.72
C ILE A 8 -13.66 0.55 -12.68
N ARG A 9 -14.31 1.63 -13.13
CA ARG A 9 -14.99 2.60 -12.25
C ARG A 9 -16.49 2.50 -12.43
N TYR A 10 -17.20 2.20 -11.35
CA TYR A 10 -18.66 2.36 -11.27
C TYR A 10 -18.96 3.58 -10.40
N SER A 11 -19.81 4.48 -10.90
CA SER A 11 -20.38 5.59 -10.12
C SER A 11 -21.87 5.68 -10.40
N THR A 12 -22.65 5.76 -9.33
CA THR A 12 -24.10 5.96 -9.34
C THR A 12 -24.51 7.39 -8.96
N GLU A 13 -23.53 8.32 -8.88
CA GLU A 13 -23.73 9.75 -8.58
C GLU A 13 -24.75 10.44 -9.50
N ASN A 14 -24.98 9.91 -10.71
CA ASN A 14 -25.90 10.47 -11.70
C ASN A 14 -27.17 9.63 -11.93
N SER A 15 -27.46 8.64 -11.07
CA SER A 15 -28.64 7.75 -11.21
C SER A 15 -29.74 8.09 -10.21
N LEU A 16 -31.01 8.01 -10.64
CA LEU A 16 -32.18 8.11 -9.77
C LEU A 16 -32.09 7.02 -8.68
N GLU A 17 -32.50 7.32 -7.44
CA GLU A 17 -32.30 6.43 -6.27
C GLU A 17 -32.79 4.99 -6.49
N ARG A 18 -33.93 4.80 -7.16
CA ARG A 18 -34.49 3.48 -7.48
C ARG A 18 -33.70 2.71 -8.55
N ASP A 19 -33.11 3.41 -9.51
CA ASP A 19 -32.31 2.80 -10.58
C ASP A 19 -30.89 2.49 -10.10
N GLY A 20 -30.35 3.29 -9.19
CA GLY A 20 -29.02 3.08 -8.60
C GLY A 20 -28.89 1.74 -7.88
N VAL A 21 -29.93 1.31 -7.15
CA VAL A 21 -29.93 0.01 -6.45
C VAL A 21 -29.95 -1.16 -7.43
N ALA A 22 -30.77 -1.09 -8.48
CA ALA A 22 -30.84 -2.13 -9.51
C ALA A 22 -29.52 -2.23 -10.31
N ILE A 23 -28.88 -1.10 -10.59
CA ILE A 23 -27.56 -1.02 -11.24
C ILE A 23 -26.47 -1.60 -10.31
N VAL A 24 -26.43 -1.20 -9.04
CA VAL A 24 -25.47 -1.72 -8.05
C VAL A 24 -25.67 -3.22 -7.85
N ARG A 25 -26.92 -3.69 -7.71
CA ARG A 25 -27.24 -5.12 -7.55
C ARG A 25 -26.90 -5.94 -8.80
N GLY A 26 -27.30 -5.47 -9.99
CA GLY A 26 -27.15 -6.20 -11.25
C GLY A 26 -25.74 -6.15 -11.84
N GLN A 27 -25.18 -4.94 -12.03
CA GLN A 27 -23.88 -4.75 -12.65
C GLN A 27 -22.72 -4.93 -11.68
N PHE A 28 -22.82 -4.50 -10.43
CA PHE A 28 -21.71 -4.57 -9.48
C PHE A 28 -21.77 -5.83 -8.59
N GLY A 29 -22.89 -6.05 -7.91
CA GLY A 29 -23.10 -7.20 -7.03
C GLY A 29 -22.96 -8.51 -7.80
N ARG A 30 -23.91 -8.82 -8.69
CA ARG A 30 -23.97 -10.14 -9.34
C ARG A 30 -22.90 -10.34 -10.40
N SER A 31 -22.65 -9.35 -11.25
CA SER A 31 -21.76 -9.54 -12.40
C SER A 31 -20.26 -9.47 -12.05
N VAL A 32 -19.88 -8.70 -11.02
CA VAL A 32 -18.47 -8.50 -10.68
C VAL A 32 -18.05 -9.32 -9.47
N PHE A 33 -18.78 -9.22 -8.36
CA PHE A 33 -18.42 -9.90 -7.10
C PHE A 33 -19.18 -11.20 -6.83
N GLY A 34 -20.26 -11.48 -7.57
CA GLY A 34 -21.13 -12.63 -7.31
C GLY A 34 -21.91 -12.48 -5.99
N LEU A 35 -22.37 -11.27 -5.69
CA LEU A 35 -23.10 -10.90 -4.47
C LEU A 35 -24.47 -10.30 -4.81
N ASP A 36 -25.46 -10.50 -3.93
CA ASP A 36 -26.66 -9.68 -3.88
C ASP A 36 -26.46 -8.52 -2.90
N ILE A 37 -27.21 -7.44 -3.09
CA ILE A 37 -27.08 -6.18 -2.34
C ILE A 37 -28.46 -5.64 -2.03
N GLU A 38 -28.66 -5.16 -0.81
CA GLU A 38 -29.90 -4.54 -0.36
C GLU A 38 -29.62 -3.27 0.44
N PRO A 39 -30.25 -2.13 0.07
CA PRO A 39 -30.20 -0.91 0.87
C PRO A 39 -30.86 -1.09 2.24
N LEU A 40 -30.34 -0.41 3.26
CA LEU A 40 -30.96 -0.37 4.57
C LEU A 40 -32.06 0.71 4.61
N PRO A 41 -33.26 0.41 5.12
CA PRO A 41 -34.42 1.33 5.10
C PRO A 41 -34.17 2.71 5.72
N ASP A 42 -33.34 2.78 6.78
CA ASP A 42 -33.19 3.97 7.63
C ASP A 42 -31.79 4.62 7.53
N ALA A 43 -30.92 4.15 6.64
CA ALA A 43 -29.50 4.56 6.60
C ALA A 43 -29.21 5.81 5.76
N GLY A 44 -30.25 6.46 5.21
CA GLY A 44 -30.06 7.57 4.26
C GLY A 44 -29.21 7.14 3.07
N PHE A 45 -29.58 6.01 2.45
CA PHE A 45 -28.87 5.42 1.30
C PHE A 45 -28.63 6.51 0.24
N ARG A 46 -27.37 6.94 0.11
CA ARG A 46 -26.96 7.78 -1.02
C ARG A 46 -26.66 6.83 -2.16
N SER A 47 -27.42 6.94 -3.25
CA SER A 47 -27.21 6.13 -4.44
C SER A 47 -25.77 6.21 -4.93
N ALA A 48 -25.05 7.31 -4.70
CA ALA A 48 -23.65 7.54 -5.05
C ALA A 48 -22.67 6.57 -4.36
N MET A 49 -22.39 5.45 -5.03
CA MET A 49 -21.31 4.55 -4.71
C MET A 49 -20.21 4.68 -5.75
N THR A 50 -18.96 4.82 -5.32
CA THR A 50 -17.80 4.74 -6.22
C THR A 50 -17.04 3.47 -5.93
N ILE A 51 -16.96 2.60 -6.93
CA ILE A 51 -16.12 1.41 -6.89
C ILE A 51 -15.00 1.58 -7.91
N ARG A 52 -13.76 1.34 -7.49
CA ARG A 52 -12.60 1.24 -8.37
C ARG A 52 -11.95 -0.11 -8.22
N ILE A 53 -12.03 -0.93 -9.25
CA ILE A 53 -11.47 -2.29 -9.26
C ILE A 53 -10.22 -2.28 -10.10
N ARG A 54 -9.14 -2.82 -9.54
CA ARG A 54 -7.89 -3.07 -10.22
C ARG A 54 -7.65 -4.57 -10.36
N SER A 55 -7.53 -5.05 -11.59
CA SER A 55 -7.00 -6.39 -11.87
C SER A 55 -5.48 -6.38 -11.77
N LEU A 56 -4.91 -7.38 -11.11
CA LEU A 56 -3.45 -7.49 -10.91
C LEU A 56 -2.85 -8.75 -11.55
N GLY A 57 -3.64 -9.54 -12.30
CA GLY A 57 -3.13 -10.75 -12.95
C GLY A 57 -2.77 -11.87 -11.97
N GLY A 58 -3.55 -12.02 -10.90
CA GLY A 58 -3.32 -13.02 -9.85
C GLY A 58 -4.05 -12.71 -8.54
N ALA A 59 -4.45 -11.45 -8.37
CA ALA A 59 -5.40 -10.98 -7.37
C ALA A 59 -6.25 -9.86 -7.98
N SER A 60 -7.32 -9.45 -7.32
CA SER A 60 -8.00 -8.19 -7.63
C SER A 60 -8.17 -7.35 -6.38
N MET A 61 -8.14 -6.03 -6.57
CA MET A 61 -8.25 -5.06 -5.50
C MET A 61 -9.39 -4.10 -5.82
N SER A 62 -10.28 -3.82 -4.87
CA SER A 62 -11.31 -2.80 -5.04
C SER A 62 -11.29 -1.77 -3.91
N LEU A 63 -11.42 -0.49 -4.28
CA LEU A 63 -11.73 0.58 -3.35
C LEU A 63 -13.19 0.97 -3.54
N ASN A 64 -13.98 0.83 -2.48
CA ASN A 64 -15.42 1.05 -2.47
C ASN A 64 -15.71 2.23 -1.55
N VAL A 65 -16.42 3.22 -2.06
CA VAL A 65 -16.89 4.39 -1.30
C VAL A 65 -18.40 4.40 -1.35
N GLY A 66 -19.03 4.49 -0.18
CA GLY A 66 -20.49 4.40 -0.03
C GLY A 66 -20.89 3.27 0.91
N GLY A 67 -22.10 3.36 1.47
CA GLY A 67 -22.68 2.38 2.37
C GLY A 67 -24.18 2.60 2.54
N GLY A 68 -24.73 2.26 3.71
CA GLY A 68 -26.17 2.20 3.94
C GLY A 68 -26.82 0.98 3.28
N MET A 69 -26.09 -0.14 3.24
CA MET A 69 -26.51 -1.37 2.56
C MET A 69 -25.90 -2.61 3.20
N ARG A 70 -26.46 -3.76 2.89
CA ARG A 70 -25.86 -5.07 3.13
C ARG A 70 -25.62 -5.81 1.83
N ALA A 71 -24.54 -6.59 1.76
CA ALA A 71 -24.23 -7.49 0.66
C ALA A 71 -24.06 -8.91 1.17
N TRP A 72 -24.52 -9.89 0.39
CA TRP A 72 -24.38 -11.30 0.72
C TRP A 72 -24.36 -12.19 -0.52
N ARG A 73 -23.88 -13.43 -0.39
CA ARG A 73 -24.08 -14.46 -1.43
C ARG A 73 -25.39 -15.19 -1.22
N THR A 74 -26.19 -15.32 -2.27
CA THR A 74 -27.37 -16.20 -2.24
C THR A 74 -26.94 -17.65 -2.50
N PRO A 75 -27.77 -18.65 -2.12
CA PRO A 75 -27.50 -20.06 -2.44
C PRO A 75 -27.28 -20.30 -3.95
N GLU A 76 -27.99 -19.58 -4.81
CA GLU A 76 -27.84 -19.69 -6.27
C GLU A 76 -26.48 -19.18 -6.74
N LEU A 77 -25.97 -18.10 -6.12
CA LEU A 77 -24.67 -17.54 -6.47
C LEU A 77 -23.53 -18.48 -6.02
N LEU A 78 -23.69 -19.25 -4.94
CA LEU A 78 -22.69 -20.26 -4.53
C LEU A 78 -22.48 -21.38 -5.58
N ALA A 79 -23.43 -21.59 -6.49
CA ALA A 79 -23.31 -22.60 -7.53
C ALA A 79 -22.22 -22.29 -8.58
N ASP A 80 -21.65 -21.08 -8.60
CA ASP A 80 -20.55 -20.71 -9.50
C ASP A 80 -19.20 -21.36 -9.13
N GLY A 81 -19.11 -22.00 -7.97
CA GLY A 81 -17.93 -22.70 -7.49
C GLY A 81 -16.78 -21.79 -7.01
N ARG A 82 -16.99 -20.48 -6.90
CA ARG A 82 -15.97 -19.55 -6.38
C ARG A 82 -15.74 -19.81 -4.89
N ASP A 83 -14.49 -20.05 -4.53
CA ASP A 83 -14.09 -20.29 -3.14
C ASP A 83 -13.07 -19.27 -2.60
N ASP A 84 -12.69 -18.28 -3.42
CA ASP A 84 -11.70 -17.25 -3.10
C ASP A 84 -11.86 -16.65 -1.70
N LEU A 85 -10.73 -16.29 -1.09
CA LEU A 85 -10.74 -15.51 0.14
C LEU A 85 -10.85 -14.03 -0.19
N VAL A 86 -11.71 -13.32 0.51
CA VAL A 86 -11.83 -11.87 0.42
C VAL A 86 -11.36 -11.26 1.73
N MET A 87 -10.30 -10.46 1.66
CA MET A 87 -9.89 -9.61 2.78
C MET A 87 -10.68 -8.31 2.71
N ILE A 88 -11.48 -8.04 3.75
CA ILE A 88 -12.23 -6.79 3.92
C ILE A 88 -11.45 -5.90 4.88
N MET A 89 -11.16 -4.67 4.48
CA MET A 89 -10.46 -3.67 5.29
C MET A 89 -11.28 -2.38 5.33
N ASN A 90 -11.71 -1.96 6.52
CA ASN A 90 -12.39 -0.68 6.67
C ASN A 90 -11.34 0.43 6.75
N LEU A 91 -11.39 1.40 5.84
CA LEU A 91 -10.54 2.60 5.90
C LEU A 91 -11.23 3.74 6.63
N GLN A 92 -12.56 3.73 6.63
CA GLN A 92 -13.43 4.70 7.30
C GLN A 92 -14.76 4.03 7.60
N SER A 93 -15.28 4.28 8.81
CA SER A 93 -16.51 3.74 9.39
C SER A 93 -16.49 2.23 9.67
N PRO A 94 -17.08 1.78 10.80
CA PRO A 94 -17.12 0.37 11.16
C PRO A 94 -18.23 -0.39 10.43
N SER A 95 -17.94 -1.62 10.01
CA SER A 95 -18.90 -2.51 9.32
C SER A 95 -19.27 -3.72 10.21
N LEU A 96 -20.36 -4.39 9.89
CA LEU A 96 -20.75 -5.64 10.53
C LEU A 96 -20.48 -6.80 9.57
N VAL A 97 -19.73 -7.80 10.03
CA VAL A 97 -19.37 -8.97 9.22
C VAL A 97 -19.95 -10.22 9.88
N THR A 98 -20.63 -11.05 9.10
CA THR A 98 -21.23 -12.32 9.54
C THR A 98 -20.89 -13.44 8.56
N GLN A 99 -20.29 -14.52 9.05
CA GLN A 99 -20.05 -15.77 8.32
C GLN A 99 -19.78 -16.89 9.35
N ARG A 100 -20.09 -18.15 9.02
CA ARG A 100 -19.90 -19.32 9.93
C ARG A 100 -20.57 -19.17 11.30
N GLY A 101 -21.72 -18.51 11.37
CA GLY A 101 -22.44 -18.26 12.62
C GLY A 101 -21.73 -17.28 13.57
N GLN A 102 -20.61 -16.70 13.17
CA GLN A 102 -19.92 -15.64 13.90
C GLN A 102 -20.36 -14.28 13.36
N GLN A 103 -20.47 -13.28 14.22
CA GLN A 103 -20.75 -11.90 13.87
C GLN A 103 -19.94 -10.96 14.75
N PHE A 104 -19.28 -9.97 14.16
CA PHE A 104 -18.60 -8.92 14.90
C PHE A 104 -18.56 -7.61 14.13
N VAL A 105 -18.33 -6.52 14.86
CA VAL A 105 -18.07 -5.20 14.29
C VAL A 105 -16.60 -5.14 13.87
N LEU A 106 -16.36 -4.92 12.59
CA LEU A 106 -15.04 -4.66 12.05
C LEU A 106 -14.75 -3.17 12.18
N ASP A 107 -13.85 -2.81 13.09
CA ASP A 107 -13.50 -1.41 13.36
C ASP A 107 -12.75 -0.73 12.21
N GLU A 108 -12.64 0.59 12.29
CA GLU A 108 -11.82 1.37 11.37
C GLU A 108 -10.36 0.89 11.39
N ARG A 109 -9.79 0.75 10.19
CA ARG A 109 -8.43 0.26 9.91
C ARG A 109 -8.17 -1.18 10.36
N ALA A 110 -9.20 -1.91 10.77
CA ALA A 110 -9.13 -3.35 10.99
C ALA A 110 -9.41 -4.11 9.69
N ALA A 111 -9.07 -5.40 9.70
CA ALA A 111 -9.39 -6.30 8.59
C ALA A 111 -9.97 -7.63 9.05
N THR A 112 -10.61 -8.36 8.15
CA THR A 112 -10.94 -9.77 8.34
C THR A 112 -10.92 -10.50 7.00
N LEU A 113 -10.77 -11.81 7.04
CA LEU A 113 -11.03 -12.69 5.90
C LEU A 113 -12.45 -13.22 5.95
N VAL A 114 -13.10 -13.29 4.78
CA VAL A 114 -14.28 -14.10 4.50
C VAL A 114 -13.99 -14.99 3.30
N THR A 115 -14.72 -16.09 3.12
CA THR A 115 -14.63 -16.93 1.92
C THR A 115 -15.85 -16.75 1.03
N LEU A 116 -15.67 -16.79 -0.28
CA LEU A 116 -16.77 -16.79 -1.25
C LEU A 116 -17.47 -18.15 -1.39
N GLY A 117 -16.86 -19.23 -0.88
CA GLY A 117 -17.45 -20.58 -0.92
C GLY A 117 -18.60 -20.78 0.08
N GLU A 118 -18.88 -19.80 0.93
CA GLU A 118 -19.92 -19.83 1.95
C GLU A 118 -20.72 -18.52 1.95
N ILE A 119 -21.88 -18.51 2.60
CA ILE A 119 -22.67 -17.28 2.78
C ILE A 119 -21.95 -16.38 3.79
N ALA A 120 -21.35 -15.29 3.29
CA ALA A 120 -21.02 -14.12 4.10
C ALA A 120 -22.11 -13.07 3.95
N VAL A 121 -22.41 -12.35 5.04
CA VAL A 121 -23.18 -11.11 5.04
C VAL A 121 -22.27 -10.00 5.56
N VAL A 122 -22.14 -8.94 4.79
CA VAL A 122 -21.40 -7.73 5.20
C VAL A 122 -22.36 -6.56 5.15
N THR A 123 -22.46 -5.83 6.24
CA THR A 123 -23.34 -4.66 6.37
C THR A 123 -22.52 -3.41 6.63
N TRP A 124 -22.77 -2.37 5.85
CA TRP A 124 -22.19 -1.04 6.00
C TRP A 124 -23.30 -0.08 6.41
N PRO A 125 -23.46 0.20 7.72
CA PRO A 125 -24.68 0.84 8.22
C PRO A 125 -24.86 2.31 7.83
N THR A 126 -23.76 3.00 7.52
CA THR A 126 -23.74 4.44 7.25
C THR A 126 -23.29 4.70 5.80
N PRO A 127 -23.57 5.87 5.20
CA PRO A 127 -23.21 6.14 3.81
C PRO A 127 -21.74 6.54 3.60
N ASP A 128 -20.98 6.84 4.67
CA ASP A 128 -19.64 7.42 4.63
C ASP A 128 -18.49 6.38 4.64
N HIS A 129 -18.80 5.11 4.32
CA HIS A 129 -17.83 4.03 4.32
C HIS A 129 -16.79 4.18 3.22
N ARG A 130 -15.56 3.81 3.56
CA ARG A 130 -14.47 3.58 2.59
C ARG A 130 -13.87 2.22 2.87
N ILE A 131 -14.05 1.27 1.95
CA ILE A 131 -13.65 -0.12 2.14
C ILE A 131 -12.66 -0.52 1.06
N LEU A 132 -11.54 -1.08 1.47
CA LEU A 132 -10.61 -1.77 0.59
C LEU A 132 -10.90 -3.26 0.65
N MET A 133 -11.07 -3.91 -0.50
CA MET A 133 -11.21 -5.36 -0.60
C MET A 133 -10.10 -5.95 -1.47
N LEU A 134 -9.59 -7.10 -1.06
CA LEU A 134 -8.68 -7.91 -1.86
C LEU A 134 -9.31 -9.28 -2.10
N ASN A 135 -9.45 -9.66 -3.35
CA ASN A 135 -9.85 -11.01 -3.74
C ASN A 135 -8.61 -11.85 -3.98
N LEU A 136 -8.52 -12.95 -3.24
CA LEU A 136 -7.35 -13.81 -3.12
C LEU A 136 -7.73 -15.23 -3.52
N PRO A 137 -7.46 -15.63 -4.78
CA PRO A 137 -7.63 -17.01 -5.21
C PRO A 137 -6.96 -18.00 -4.27
N ARG A 138 -7.71 -19.02 -3.82
CA ARG A 138 -7.21 -19.99 -2.84
C ARG A 138 -5.92 -20.68 -3.28
N ALA A 139 -5.82 -21.02 -4.57
CA ALA A 139 -4.64 -21.64 -5.15
C ALA A 139 -3.37 -20.78 -5.03
N ALA A 140 -3.50 -19.45 -4.97
CA ALA A 140 -2.38 -18.53 -4.89
C ALA A 140 -1.97 -18.21 -3.44
N ILE A 141 -2.93 -18.05 -2.53
CA ILE A 141 -2.65 -17.75 -1.11
C ILE A 141 -2.33 -19.00 -0.29
N GLY A 142 -2.89 -20.17 -0.64
CA GLY A 142 -2.73 -21.42 0.11
C GLY A 142 -1.27 -21.82 0.39
N PRO A 143 -0.34 -21.72 -0.58
CA PRO A 143 1.08 -22.00 -0.33
C PRO A 143 1.75 -21.09 0.73
N LEU A 144 1.23 -19.89 0.95
CA LEU A 144 1.76 -18.92 1.92
C LEU A 144 1.03 -18.98 3.26
N VAL A 145 -0.23 -19.41 3.24
CA VAL A 145 -1.08 -19.57 4.42
C VAL A 145 -1.80 -20.93 4.33
N PRO A 146 -1.13 -22.04 4.70
CA PRO A 146 -1.70 -23.39 4.56
C PRO A 146 -3.03 -23.58 5.29
N ASN A 147 -3.24 -22.86 6.40
CA ASN A 147 -4.47 -22.90 7.20
C ASN A 147 -5.28 -21.59 7.06
N ALA A 148 -5.39 -21.04 5.85
CA ALA A 148 -6.07 -19.77 5.64
C ALA A 148 -7.56 -19.79 6.07
N ASP A 149 -8.21 -20.96 6.04
CA ASP A 149 -9.56 -21.16 6.55
C ASP A 149 -9.69 -20.93 8.05
N ASP A 150 -8.64 -21.20 8.84
CA ASP A 150 -8.65 -20.95 10.28
C ASP A 150 -8.69 -19.46 10.59
N ALA A 151 -8.21 -18.63 9.65
CA ALA A 151 -8.20 -17.18 9.79
C ALA A 151 -9.45 -16.49 9.25
N VAL A 152 -10.34 -17.20 8.56
CA VAL A 152 -11.66 -16.68 8.19
C VAL A 152 -12.41 -16.29 9.46
N MET A 153 -13.03 -15.11 9.44
CA MET A 153 -13.74 -14.51 10.58
C MET A 153 -12.87 -14.22 11.82
N ARG A 154 -11.53 -14.17 11.68
CA ARG A 154 -10.63 -13.64 12.73
C ARG A 154 -10.30 -12.18 12.46
N PRO A 155 -10.68 -11.24 13.35
CA PRO A 155 -10.32 -9.83 13.21
C PRO A 155 -8.81 -9.63 13.27
N ILE A 156 -8.26 -8.91 12.30
CA ILE A 156 -6.90 -8.40 12.29
C ILE A 156 -6.96 -6.95 12.80
N PRO A 157 -6.36 -6.65 13.97
CA PRO A 157 -6.51 -5.35 14.60
C PRO A 157 -5.74 -4.26 13.84
N PRO A 158 -6.15 -2.98 13.96
CA PRO A 158 -5.45 -1.84 13.36
C PRO A 158 -3.98 -1.70 13.75
N GLY A 159 -3.59 -2.30 14.89
CA GLY A 159 -2.22 -2.34 15.38
C GLY A 159 -1.28 -3.28 14.61
N CYS A 160 -1.80 -4.16 13.75
CA CYS A 160 -0.98 -5.11 12.99
C CYS A 160 -0.14 -4.39 11.92
N ASP A 161 1.18 -4.49 12.02
CA ASP A 161 2.10 -3.79 11.11
C ASP A 161 1.96 -4.25 9.66
N ALA A 162 1.77 -5.56 9.43
CA ALA A 162 1.56 -6.10 8.09
C ALA A 162 0.28 -5.55 7.44
N LEU A 163 -0.80 -5.42 8.22
CA LEU A 163 -2.04 -4.82 7.75
C LEU A 163 -1.87 -3.34 7.42
N ARG A 164 -1.17 -2.57 8.27
CA ARG A 164 -0.87 -1.15 8.01
C ARG A 164 -0.10 -0.96 6.71
N LEU A 165 0.88 -1.81 6.46
CA LEU A 165 1.65 -1.79 5.21
C LEU A 165 0.79 -2.13 4.00
N LEU A 166 -0.06 -3.14 4.13
CA LEU A 166 -0.97 -3.55 3.07
C LEU A 166 -1.92 -2.40 2.68
N ILE A 167 -2.52 -1.75 3.67
CA ILE A 167 -3.40 -0.58 3.45
C ILE A 167 -2.64 0.55 2.75
N ASN A 168 -1.42 0.87 3.21
CA ASN A 168 -0.60 1.93 2.62
C ASN A 168 -0.20 1.58 1.18
N TYR A 169 0.20 0.33 0.95
CA TYR A 169 0.61 -0.16 -0.36
C TYR A 169 -0.54 -0.13 -1.36
N ALA A 170 -1.71 -0.63 -0.96
CA ALA A 170 -2.93 -0.54 -1.74
C ALA A 170 -3.32 0.92 -2.06
N GLY A 171 -3.15 1.84 -1.11
CA GLY A 171 -3.35 3.28 -1.34
C GLY A 171 -2.47 3.83 -2.45
N ILE A 172 -1.18 3.45 -2.49
CA ILE A 172 -0.24 3.85 -3.56
C ILE A 172 -0.71 3.28 -4.91
N LEU A 173 -1.09 1.99 -4.96
CA LEU A 173 -1.55 1.34 -6.19
C LEU A 173 -2.84 1.95 -6.73
N GLN A 174 -3.75 2.37 -5.86
CA GLN A 174 -4.98 3.06 -6.25
C GLN A 174 -4.72 4.44 -6.84
N ASN A 175 -3.67 5.13 -6.39
CA ASN A 175 -3.28 6.44 -6.90
C ASN A 175 -2.37 6.37 -8.14
N THR A 176 -1.86 5.18 -8.49
CA THR A 176 -1.05 4.98 -9.68
C THR A 176 -1.94 4.93 -10.92
N GLY A 177 -1.83 5.90 -11.83
CA GLY A 177 -2.64 5.91 -13.05
C GLY A 177 -2.26 4.81 -14.04
N GLY A 178 -3.26 4.27 -14.75
CA GLY A 178 -3.06 3.35 -15.87
C GLY A 178 -2.83 1.87 -15.50
N PRO A 179 -2.75 1.00 -16.52
CA PRO A 179 -2.42 -0.42 -16.34
C PRO A 179 -0.97 -0.58 -15.90
N LEU A 180 -0.71 -1.57 -15.06
CA LEU A 180 0.64 -1.92 -14.65
C LEU A 180 1.29 -2.78 -15.74
N ARG A 181 2.58 -2.57 -16.00
CA ARG A 181 3.34 -3.47 -16.89
C ARG A 181 3.32 -4.90 -16.30
N PRO A 182 3.22 -5.96 -17.12
CA PRO A 182 3.11 -7.34 -16.63
C PRO A 182 4.22 -7.76 -15.64
N GLU A 183 5.46 -7.34 -15.89
CA GLU A 183 6.59 -7.57 -15.00
C GLU A 183 6.38 -6.97 -13.59
N PHE A 184 5.75 -5.80 -13.54
CA PHE A 184 5.45 -5.11 -12.28
C PHE A 184 4.19 -5.66 -11.61
N GLN A 185 3.22 -6.16 -12.39
CA GLN A 185 2.02 -6.83 -11.85
C GLN A 185 2.41 -8.01 -10.95
N ARG A 186 3.34 -8.86 -11.40
CA ARG A 186 3.82 -10.00 -10.60
C ARG A 186 4.44 -9.58 -9.27
N ILE A 187 5.34 -8.58 -9.31
CA ILE A 187 5.98 -8.03 -8.10
C ILE A 187 4.92 -7.48 -7.12
N VAL A 188 3.90 -6.81 -7.65
CA VAL A 188 2.81 -6.24 -6.86
C VAL A 188 1.96 -7.32 -6.22
N VAL A 189 1.59 -8.35 -6.97
CA VAL A 189 0.79 -9.48 -6.50
C VAL A 189 1.54 -10.27 -5.44
N ASP A 190 2.81 -10.61 -5.68
CA ASP A 190 3.66 -11.31 -4.72
C ASP A 190 3.73 -10.53 -3.40
N HIS A 191 3.94 -9.21 -3.47
CA HIS A 191 4.01 -8.36 -2.28
C HIS A 191 2.66 -8.24 -1.54
N ILE A 192 1.52 -8.19 -2.25
CA ILE A 192 0.20 -8.25 -1.62
C ILE A 192 0.03 -9.55 -0.85
N TYR A 193 0.37 -10.68 -1.49
CA TYR A 193 0.25 -11.99 -0.88
C TYR A 193 1.13 -12.15 0.36
N ASP A 194 2.36 -11.66 0.29
CA ASP A 194 3.29 -11.64 1.43
C ASP A 194 2.73 -10.85 2.63
N LEU A 195 2.17 -9.66 2.38
CA LEU A 195 1.59 -8.82 3.42
C LEU A 195 0.31 -9.41 4.00
N VAL A 196 -0.53 -10.04 3.17
CA VAL A 196 -1.71 -10.78 3.62
C VAL A 196 -1.27 -11.94 4.51
N ALA A 197 -0.32 -12.76 4.07
CA ALA A 197 0.16 -13.91 4.84
C ALA A 197 0.74 -13.50 6.21
N ALA A 198 1.50 -12.39 6.24
CA ALA A 198 2.00 -11.82 7.48
C ALA A 198 0.89 -11.27 8.39
N ALA A 199 -0.15 -10.63 7.82
CA ALA A 199 -1.26 -10.07 8.59
C ALA A 199 -2.19 -11.12 9.19
N VAL A 200 -2.37 -12.23 8.46
CA VAL A 200 -3.27 -13.34 8.81
C VAL A 200 -2.68 -14.27 9.88
N GLY A 201 -1.43 -14.03 10.28
CA GLY A 201 -0.78 -14.82 11.34
C GLY A 201 -0.14 -16.09 10.81
N GLY A 202 0.49 -16.00 9.63
CA GLY A 202 1.64 -16.86 9.35
C GLY A 202 2.54 -16.85 10.58
N THR A 203 2.58 -18.00 11.27
CA THR A 203 3.33 -18.25 12.50
C THR A 203 4.78 -17.80 12.35
N ARG A 204 5.54 -17.73 13.44
CA ARG A 204 6.98 -17.38 13.41
C ARG A 204 7.79 -18.04 12.27
N ASP A 205 7.35 -19.21 11.79
CA ASP A 205 7.93 -19.94 10.66
C ASP A 205 7.61 -19.34 9.28
N ALA A 206 6.42 -18.78 9.06
CA ALA A 206 6.09 -18.04 7.84
C ALA A 206 6.84 -16.70 7.79
N ILE A 207 7.11 -16.08 8.93
CA ILE A 207 8.00 -14.91 9.05
C ILE A 207 9.47 -15.30 8.72
N GLU A 208 9.90 -16.53 9.01
CA GLU A 208 11.23 -17.03 8.62
C GLU A 208 11.31 -17.42 7.14
N VAL A 209 10.26 -17.97 6.54
CA VAL A 209 10.19 -18.23 5.08
C VAL A 209 10.05 -16.91 4.29
N ALA A 210 9.29 -15.94 4.82
CA ALA A 210 9.17 -14.56 4.33
C ALA A 210 10.50 -13.79 4.35
N ARG A 211 11.39 -14.04 5.33
CA ARG A 211 12.75 -13.49 5.33
C ARG A 211 13.57 -13.92 4.12
N GLY A 212 13.20 -15.02 3.45
CA GLY A 212 13.89 -15.57 2.28
C GLY A 212 13.35 -15.12 0.91
N ARG A 213 12.18 -14.46 0.82
CA ARG A 213 11.54 -14.11 -0.46
C ARG A 213 11.03 -12.66 -0.43
N GLY A 214 11.67 -11.75 -1.18
CA GLY A 214 11.13 -10.44 -1.62
C GLY A 214 10.83 -9.34 -0.59
N ILE A 215 10.42 -9.67 0.62
CA ILE A 215 9.89 -8.76 1.66
C ILE A 215 10.93 -7.75 2.17
N PRO A 216 12.20 -8.14 2.44
CA PRO A 216 13.22 -7.17 2.83
C PRO A 216 13.47 -6.10 1.76
N ALA A 217 13.44 -6.47 0.48
CA ALA A 217 13.72 -5.55 -0.63
C ALA A 217 12.58 -4.55 -0.85
N ALA A 218 11.32 -5.00 -0.83
CA ALA A 218 10.16 -4.12 -0.95
C ALA A 218 10.04 -3.17 0.26
N ARG A 219 10.24 -3.69 1.47
CA ARG A 219 10.26 -2.90 2.71
C ARG A 219 11.37 -1.85 2.69
N LEU A 220 12.58 -2.24 2.29
CA LEU A 220 13.71 -1.33 2.16
C LEU A 220 13.46 -0.28 1.06
N SER A 221 12.82 -0.64 -0.04
CA SER A 221 12.44 0.30 -1.11
C SER A 221 11.47 1.37 -0.62
N ALA A 222 10.43 0.99 0.13
CA ALA A 222 9.48 1.94 0.74
C ALA A 222 10.17 2.87 1.75
N ILE A 223 11.05 2.33 2.60
CA ILE A 223 11.84 3.10 3.56
C ILE A 223 12.76 4.10 2.83
N LYS A 224 13.45 3.67 1.76
CA LYS A 224 14.29 4.55 0.96
C LYS A 224 13.49 5.66 0.29
N SER A 225 12.29 5.38 -0.19
CA SER A 225 11.40 6.40 -0.76
C SER A 225 11.04 7.48 0.27
N ASP A 226 10.66 7.08 1.49
CA ASP A 226 10.38 8.01 2.59
C ASP A 226 11.62 8.84 2.98
N ILE A 227 12.79 8.21 3.05
CA ILE A 227 14.06 8.89 3.27
C ILE A 227 14.32 9.95 2.19
N LEU A 228 14.08 9.62 0.92
CA LEU A 228 14.27 10.55 -0.19
C LEU A 228 13.28 11.72 -0.13
N GLY A 229 12.02 11.47 0.26
CA GLY A 229 11.02 12.51 0.47
C GLY A 229 11.37 13.48 1.60
N ASN A 230 12.13 13.01 2.60
CA ASN A 230 12.51 13.80 3.78
C ASN A 230 14.01 14.15 3.83
N LEU A 231 14.72 14.02 2.70
CA LEU A 231 16.18 14.04 2.64
C LEU A 231 16.82 15.33 3.19
N LEU A 232 16.14 16.47 2.98
CA LEU A 232 16.62 17.79 3.40
C LEU A 232 16.43 18.06 4.90
N SER A 233 15.64 17.23 5.58
CA SER A 233 15.37 17.44 6.99
C SER A 233 16.59 17.13 7.85
N ARG A 234 17.00 18.09 8.70
CA ARG A 234 18.15 17.92 9.58
C ARG A 234 17.89 16.92 10.71
N ASN A 235 16.64 16.68 11.06
CA ASN A 235 16.22 15.71 12.08
C ASN A 235 16.02 14.29 11.52
N LEU A 236 16.39 14.03 10.25
CA LEU A 236 16.27 12.70 9.67
C LEU A 236 17.27 11.74 10.34
N SER A 237 16.78 10.95 11.28
CA SER A 237 17.54 9.93 12.00
C SER A 237 16.95 8.53 11.81
N ILE A 238 17.67 7.51 12.28
CA ILE A 238 17.18 6.12 12.30
C ILE A 238 15.89 6.03 13.11
N GLU A 239 15.82 6.70 14.25
CA GLU A 239 14.70 6.66 15.19
C GLU A 239 13.45 7.24 14.54
N VAL A 240 13.55 8.41 13.90
CA VAL A 240 12.41 9.06 13.23
C VAL A 240 11.89 8.22 12.06
N VAL A 241 12.77 7.49 11.36
CA VAL A 241 12.34 6.57 10.29
C VAL A 241 11.75 5.29 10.87
N CYS A 242 12.31 4.76 11.95
CA CYS A 242 11.77 3.59 12.64
C CYS A 242 10.34 3.83 13.14
N ASP A 243 10.09 4.97 13.79
CA ASP A 243 8.78 5.36 14.31
C ASP A 243 7.74 5.50 13.20
N ARG A 244 8.12 6.10 12.06
CA ARG A 244 7.22 6.25 10.89
C ARG A 244 6.84 4.93 10.24
N HIS A 245 7.74 3.94 10.27
CA HIS A 245 7.55 2.66 9.58
C HIS A 245 7.13 1.51 10.50
N GLY A 246 7.01 1.77 11.82
CA GLY A 246 6.66 0.76 12.82
C GLY A 246 7.70 -0.36 12.90
N ILE A 247 9.00 -0.02 12.88
CA ILE A 247 10.09 -1.01 12.93
C ILE A 247 11.13 -0.65 13.97
N THR A 248 11.94 -1.62 14.39
CA THR A 248 13.04 -1.37 15.33
C THR A 248 14.30 -0.87 14.61
N PRO A 249 15.17 -0.08 15.28
CA PRO A 249 16.48 0.30 14.75
C PRO A 249 17.34 -0.89 14.32
N ARG A 250 17.25 -2.00 15.07
CA ARG A 250 17.96 -3.25 14.75
C ARG A 250 17.50 -3.82 13.40
N TYR A 251 16.20 -3.83 13.14
CA TYR A 251 15.65 -4.31 11.88
C TYR A 251 16.00 -3.39 10.71
N LEU A 252 15.92 -2.07 10.90
CA LEU A 252 16.31 -1.10 9.87
C LEU A 252 17.78 -1.26 9.45
N ARG A 253 18.68 -1.44 10.43
CA ARG A 253 20.11 -1.70 10.16
C ARG A 253 20.31 -3.01 9.40
N MET A 254 19.57 -4.06 9.76
CA MET A 254 19.62 -5.35 9.07
C MET A 254 19.18 -5.22 7.60
N LEU A 255 18.13 -4.44 7.32
CA LEU A 255 17.66 -4.20 5.94
C LEU A 255 18.75 -3.52 5.08
N PHE A 256 19.36 -2.43 5.57
CA PHE A 256 20.44 -1.76 4.84
C PHE A 256 21.69 -2.64 4.70
N ALA A 257 22.03 -3.43 5.72
CA ALA A 257 23.13 -4.38 5.66
C ALA A 257 22.93 -5.44 4.57
N GLY A 258 21.68 -5.83 4.28
CA GLY A 258 21.33 -6.72 3.16
C GLY A 258 21.74 -6.17 1.79
N GLU A 259 21.88 -4.84 1.64
CA GLU A 259 22.41 -4.19 0.44
C GLU A 259 23.88 -3.76 0.59
N GLN A 260 24.60 -4.29 1.57
CA GLN A 260 26.00 -3.94 1.86
C GLN A 260 26.19 -2.43 2.09
N THR A 261 25.21 -1.78 2.71
CA THR A 261 25.27 -0.34 3.03
C THR A 261 24.73 -0.07 4.44
N THR A 262 24.79 1.18 4.88
CA THR A 262 24.18 1.64 6.12
C THR A 262 23.17 2.74 5.84
N PHE A 263 22.24 2.96 6.76
CA PHE A 263 21.32 4.10 6.70
C PHE A 263 22.09 5.42 6.52
N SER A 264 23.15 5.62 7.31
CA SER A 264 23.94 6.84 7.29
C SER A 264 24.68 7.03 5.97
N ASP A 265 25.24 5.97 5.41
CA ASP A 265 25.92 6.03 4.11
C ASP A 265 24.93 6.31 2.97
N PHE A 266 23.76 5.68 2.99
CA PHE A 266 22.71 5.93 2.01
C PHE A 266 22.24 7.39 2.04
N VAL A 267 21.88 7.91 3.22
CA VAL A 267 21.44 9.30 3.39
C VAL A 267 22.55 10.27 2.97
N THR A 268 23.78 10.05 3.46
CA THR A 268 24.93 10.90 3.15
C THR A 268 25.20 10.92 1.65
N GLY A 269 25.22 9.76 0.99
CA GLY A 269 25.45 9.65 -0.46
C GLY A 269 24.39 10.38 -1.28
N ARG A 270 23.11 10.29 -0.90
CA ARG A 270 22.02 11.02 -1.59
C ARG A 270 22.11 12.54 -1.38
N ARG A 271 22.47 13.00 -0.18
CA ARG A 271 22.72 14.42 0.10
C ARG A 271 23.92 14.95 -0.68
N LEU A 272 25.02 14.19 -0.75
CA LEU A 272 26.22 14.55 -1.50
C LEU A 272 25.94 14.65 -3.00
N ALA A 273 25.17 13.71 -3.57
CA ALA A 273 24.74 13.78 -4.97
C ALA A 273 23.91 15.04 -5.26
N LEU A 274 23.03 15.43 -4.33
CA LEU A 274 22.24 16.67 -4.46
C LEU A 274 23.13 17.94 -4.37
N VAL A 275 24.10 17.96 -3.46
CA VAL A 275 25.10 19.04 -3.38
C VAL A 275 25.87 19.14 -4.69
N LEU A 276 26.39 18.03 -5.21
CA LEU A 276 27.11 18.00 -6.49
C LEU A 276 26.28 18.61 -7.62
N ARG A 277 25.01 18.23 -7.73
CA ARG A 277 24.08 18.79 -8.73
C ARG A 277 23.90 20.30 -8.56
N LYS A 278 23.78 20.79 -7.33
CA LYS A 278 23.64 22.23 -7.05
C LYS A 278 24.93 23.01 -7.32
N LEU A 279 26.10 22.44 -7.00
CA LEU A 279 27.39 23.08 -7.25
C LEU A 279 27.69 23.23 -8.75
N ARG A 280 27.20 22.30 -9.58
CA ARG A 280 27.34 22.35 -11.05
C ARG A 280 26.28 23.22 -11.75
N ASN A 281 25.31 23.75 -11.02
CA ASN A 281 24.25 24.59 -11.60
C ASN A 281 24.70 26.06 -11.64
N PRO A 282 24.85 26.70 -12.82
CA PRO A 282 25.27 28.09 -12.93
C PRO A 282 24.33 29.07 -12.21
N ALA A 283 23.03 28.78 -12.14
CA ALA A 283 22.06 29.62 -11.42
C ALA A 283 22.30 29.65 -9.89
N ARG A 284 23.11 28.72 -9.36
CA ARG A 284 23.51 28.66 -7.95
C ARG A 284 24.93 29.18 -7.70
N ALA A 285 25.61 29.77 -8.70
CA ALA A 285 26.98 30.27 -8.58
C ALA A 285 27.16 31.28 -7.44
N GLY A 286 26.16 32.15 -7.21
CA GLY A 286 26.18 33.15 -6.14
C GLY A 286 25.89 32.61 -4.72
N HIS A 287 25.53 31.33 -4.56
CA HIS A 287 25.27 30.75 -3.23
C HIS A 287 26.56 30.19 -2.64
N THR A 288 26.87 30.47 -1.37
CA THR A 288 28.05 29.88 -0.72
C THR A 288 27.95 28.35 -0.66
N ILE A 289 29.11 27.67 -0.64
CA ILE A 289 29.17 26.21 -0.51
C ILE A 289 28.53 25.74 0.80
N SER A 290 28.76 26.48 1.88
CA SER A 290 28.15 26.22 3.19
C SER A 290 26.62 26.32 3.13
N ALA A 291 26.06 27.35 2.49
CA ALA A 291 24.62 27.49 2.32
C ALA A 291 24.01 26.31 1.54
N ILE A 292 24.68 25.85 0.48
CA ILE A 292 24.23 24.67 -0.29
C ILE A 292 24.31 23.39 0.55
N ALA A 293 25.36 23.21 1.36
CA ALA A 293 25.48 22.07 2.25
C ALA A 293 24.34 22.04 3.30
N TYR A 294 24.04 23.19 3.91
CA TYR A 294 22.92 23.31 4.86
C TYR A 294 21.56 23.08 4.19
N GLU A 295 21.33 23.61 2.99
CA GLU A 295 20.10 23.38 2.20
C GLU A 295 19.91 21.88 1.88
N CYS A 296 21.01 21.16 1.69
CA CYS A 296 21.01 19.71 1.45
C CYS A 296 20.94 18.87 2.73
N GLY A 297 20.78 19.49 3.92
CA GLY A 297 20.56 18.79 5.18
C GLY A 297 21.82 18.40 5.96
N PHE A 298 23.01 18.93 5.61
CA PHE A 298 24.20 18.78 6.45
C PHE A 298 24.14 19.75 7.63
N GLY A 299 24.34 19.26 8.86
CA GLY A 299 24.43 20.10 10.06
C GLY A 299 25.87 20.49 10.43
N ASP A 300 26.86 19.74 9.95
CA ASP A 300 28.27 19.87 10.29
C ASP A 300 29.10 20.00 8.99
N LEU A 301 29.78 21.14 8.82
CA LEU A 301 30.57 21.44 7.63
C LEU A 301 31.90 20.68 7.57
N SER A 302 32.50 20.36 8.73
CA SER A 302 33.74 19.59 8.81
C SER A 302 33.50 18.14 8.39
N TYR A 303 32.41 17.55 8.88
CA TYR A 303 31.91 16.25 8.44
C TYR A 303 31.62 16.27 6.93
N PHE A 304 30.83 17.24 6.47
CA PHE A 304 30.48 17.41 5.06
C PHE A 304 31.71 17.42 4.14
N ASN A 305 32.69 18.30 4.41
CA ASN A 305 33.88 18.42 3.57
C ASN A 305 34.67 17.11 3.51
N ARG A 306 34.81 16.42 4.65
CA ARG A 306 35.49 15.13 4.74
C ARG A 306 34.80 14.07 3.89
N VAL A 307 33.48 13.92 4.01
CA VAL A 307 32.74 12.89 3.26
C VAL A 307 32.60 13.24 1.78
N PHE A 308 32.50 14.52 1.43
CA PHE A 308 32.47 14.97 0.04
C PHE A 308 33.77 14.64 -0.69
N ARG A 309 34.93 15.01 -0.10
CA ARG A 309 36.25 14.69 -0.69
C ARG A 309 36.47 13.19 -0.77
N ARG A 310 36.06 12.44 0.25
CA ARG A 310 36.12 10.96 0.24
C ARG A 310 35.33 10.35 -0.92
N GLN A 311 34.14 10.87 -1.21
CA GLN A 311 33.26 10.30 -2.24
C GLN A 311 33.61 10.73 -3.67
N PHE A 312 34.06 11.97 -3.87
CA PHE A 312 34.28 12.53 -5.21
C PHE A 312 35.75 12.78 -5.56
N GLY A 313 36.69 12.56 -4.64
CA GLY A 313 38.13 12.81 -4.85
C GLY A 313 38.52 14.29 -4.92
N MET A 314 37.55 15.20 -4.89
CA MET A 314 37.71 16.64 -5.05
C MET A 314 37.01 17.41 -3.93
N THR A 315 37.41 18.66 -3.72
CA THR A 315 36.71 19.57 -2.81
C THR A 315 35.45 20.15 -3.47
N PRO A 316 34.44 20.57 -2.68
CA PRO A 316 33.27 21.26 -3.22
C PRO A 316 33.62 22.52 -4.05
N SER A 317 34.70 23.22 -3.70
CA SER A 317 35.19 24.40 -4.43
C SER A 317 35.77 24.04 -5.79
N GLU A 318 36.59 22.98 -5.87
CA GLU A 318 37.16 22.46 -7.12
C GLU A 318 36.05 22.05 -8.10
N VAL A 319 35.05 21.29 -7.61
CA VAL A 319 33.89 20.87 -8.41
C VAL A 319 33.12 22.07 -8.97
N ARG A 320 32.96 23.13 -8.18
CA ARG A 320 32.28 24.34 -8.63
C ARG A 320 33.08 25.06 -9.71
N ALA A 321 34.40 25.21 -9.52
CA ALA A 321 35.25 25.84 -10.52
C ALA A 321 35.18 25.13 -11.87
N GLN A 322 35.10 23.80 -11.88
CA GLN A 322 34.94 23.00 -13.10
C GLN A 322 33.55 23.15 -13.77
N GLY A 323 32.48 23.25 -12.98
CA GLY A 323 31.12 23.45 -13.51
C GLY A 323 30.92 24.82 -14.16
N VAL A 324 31.73 25.82 -13.78
CA VAL A 324 31.72 27.17 -14.35
C VAL A 324 32.59 27.27 -15.61
N ALA A 325 33.55 26.35 -15.81
CA ALA A 325 34.48 26.36 -16.93
C ALA A 325 33.89 25.92 -18.29
N ILE A 326 32.61 25.55 -18.38
CA ILE A 326 31.92 25.29 -19.65
C ILE A 326 31.16 26.56 -20.08
N LYS A 327 31.93 27.57 -20.50
CA LYS A 327 31.51 28.65 -21.41
C LYS A 327 32.78 29.27 -21.99
N GLY A 328 33.20 28.71 -23.12
CA GLY A 328 34.13 29.25 -24.10
C GLY A 328 33.66 28.74 -25.45
#